data_AF-A0A812BT22-F1
#
_entry.id   AF-A0A812BT22-F1
#
_cell.length_a   1.000
_cell.length_b   1.000
_cell.length_c   1.000
_cell.angle_alpha   90.00
_cell.angle_beta   90.00
_cell.angle_gamma   90.00
#
_symmetry.space_group_name_H-M   'P 1'
#
loop_
_entity.id
_entity.type
_entity.pdbx_description
1 polymer ?
#
loop_
_entity_poly.entity_id
_entity_poly.type
_entity_poly.pdbx_seq_one_letter_code
_entity_poly.pdbx_strand_id
1 'polypeptide(L)'
;MEPEKDKIHETLRERREEERRYYDRGASDLPTLHNAQKCDDAKPADMHSWERAIKSNQYYSAVQTKRSFELKKKKFFTFRLRQKVFDILCAQQSTSWTLLEMTKGYQTLGQLFQEVKERNRILELELQKKQMISIATEMETKPETTGPQLPKDTCSSMSEKNKAITSEDDEDTNSVKNLSLESSSEKIHMSNAYSLPTENPEISESNLLLTKKLEDALRLVDEYGRKRSNDKKLVKILNEEVKKAKDELHSVMDKLGNAEQENKLMMKKIARLEKERDSIPLDIAAINTEVAEAEDWVHLHQETPPVDDKMYELQKKCEELKHKATRWENEHFNLQIEYTKHLSKCENSLKEEHTKNQKLMAKIKTLESNHEKVLHHNHLLMELQSKMSAGQISKPKYGYPNPITAASNENLLTPNMEWSCKQCTFTNSYQSEVCLICKAPKSPTRQATSKMSGRWKCSCCTYVNNYKADACAMCKSSRKSCQWEENEHLSKPQK
;
A
#
# COMPACT_ATOMS: atom_id res chain seq x y z
N MET A 1 17.17 13.48 28.35
CA MET A 1 17.85 12.47 27.51
C MET A 1 19.34 12.33 27.84
N GLU A 2 20.03 13.33 28.41
CA GLU A 2 21.40 13.19 28.95
C GLU A 2 21.66 11.97 29.87
N PRO A 3 20.83 11.64 30.89
CA PRO A 3 21.21 10.65 31.90
C PRO A 3 21.24 9.19 31.40
N GLU A 4 20.63 8.90 30.24
CA GLU A 4 20.73 7.57 29.62
C GLU A 4 22.04 7.36 28.85
N LYS A 5 22.63 8.44 28.33
CA LYS A 5 23.88 8.37 27.56
C LYS A 5 25.06 7.97 28.45
N ASP A 6 25.10 8.46 29.68
CA ASP A 6 26.17 8.14 30.64
C ASP A 6 26.12 6.68 31.11
N LYS A 7 24.91 6.12 31.29
CA LYS A 7 24.74 4.68 31.60
C LYS A 7 25.25 3.78 30.48
N ILE A 8 25.04 4.18 29.22
CA ILE A 8 25.52 3.43 28.05
C ILE A 8 27.05 3.48 27.98
N HIS A 9 27.66 4.64 28.24
CA HIS A 9 29.11 4.78 28.27
C HIS A 9 29.77 3.97 29.38
N GLU A 10 29.16 3.91 30.57
CA GLU A 10 29.66 3.09 31.69
C GLU A 10 29.62 1.60 31.36
N THR A 11 28.49 1.13 30.83
CA THR A 11 28.31 -0.28 30.43
C THR A 11 29.33 -0.71 29.37
N LEU A 12 29.67 0.19 28.44
CA LEU A 12 30.70 -0.08 27.42
C LEU A 12 32.11 -0.09 27.98
N ARG A 13 32.38 0.65 29.07
CA ARG A 13 33.69 0.66 29.75
C ARG A 13 33.93 -0.65 30.49
N GLU A 14 32.95 -1.09 31.28
CA GLU A 14 33.02 -2.35 32.03
C GLU A 14 33.25 -3.56 31.10
N ARG A 15 32.57 -3.58 29.95
CA ARG A 15 32.72 -4.66 28.96
C ARG A 15 34.14 -4.75 28.37
N ARG A 16 34.80 -3.62 28.14
CA ARG A 16 36.20 -3.60 27.62
C ARG A 16 37.19 -4.07 28.68
N GLU A 17 36.93 -3.83 29.95
CA GLU A 17 37.78 -4.32 31.04
C GLU A 17 37.65 -5.81 31.25
N GLU A 18 36.43 -6.35 31.14
CA GLU A 18 36.20 -7.79 31.21
C GLU A 18 36.87 -8.54 30.05
N GLU A 19 36.82 -7.97 28.84
CA GLU A 19 37.51 -8.51 27.68
C GLU A 19 39.05 -8.52 27.89
N ARG A 20 39.61 -7.47 28.49
CA ARG A 20 41.04 -7.44 28.89
C ARG A 20 41.40 -8.54 29.89
N ARG A 21 40.59 -8.71 30.95
CA ARG A 21 40.78 -9.78 31.95
C ARG A 21 40.67 -11.19 31.35
N TYR A 22 39.93 -11.35 30.26
CA TYR A 22 39.85 -12.63 29.55
C TYR A 22 41.16 -12.94 28.80
N TYR A 23 41.77 -11.95 28.14
CA TYR A 23 43.04 -12.14 27.45
C TYR A 23 44.20 -12.38 28.42
N ASP A 24 44.24 -11.68 29.55
CA ASP A 24 45.31 -11.86 30.54
C ASP A 24 45.31 -13.25 31.17
N ARG A 25 44.12 -13.86 31.36
CA ARG A 25 43.99 -15.24 31.87
C ARG A 25 44.39 -16.32 30.86
N GLY A 26 44.35 -16.01 29.57
CA GLY A 26 44.72 -16.96 28.51
C GLY A 26 46.24 -17.10 28.28
N ALA A 27 47.05 -16.21 28.86
CA ALA A 27 48.50 -16.16 28.65
C ALA A 27 49.31 -16.97 29.67
N SER A 28 48.71 -17.39 30.79
CA SER A 28 49.42 -18.01 31.92
C SER A 28 49.46 -19.56 31.92
N ASP A 29 48.72 -20.23 31.03
CA ASP A 29 48.57 -21.71 31.05
C ASP A 29 49.25 -22.43 29.86
N LEU A 30 50.50 -22.09 29.55
CA LEU A 30 51.35 -22.89 28.64
C LEU A 30 52.41 -23.66 29.46
N PRO A 31 52.40 -25.01 29.46
CA PRO A 31 53.43 -25.79 30.14
C PRO A 31 54.78 -25.63 29.43
N THR A 32 55.77 -25.08 30.13
CA THR A 32 57.18 -25.11 29.72
C THR A 32 57.68 -26.56 29.66
N LEU A 33 58.00 -27.03 28.45
CA LEU A 33 58.71 -28.28 28.18
C LEU A 33 60.16 -28.16 28.68
N HIS A 34 60.39 -28.55 29.93
CA HIS A 34 61.71 -28.75 30.49
C HIS A 34 61.70 -30.08 31.26
N ASN A 35 61.85 -31.18 30.53
CA ASN A 35 62.32 -32.49 31.01
C ASN A 35 62.30 -33.50 29.86
N ALA A 36 63.33 -33.43 29.02
CA ALA A 36 63.66 -34.49 28.06
C ALA A 36 65.17 -34.69 28.06
N GLN A 37 65.71 -35.11 29.20
CA GLN A 37 67.13 -35.45 29.32
C GLN A 37 67.29 -36.57 30.36
N LYS A 38 67.09 -37.80 29.90
CA LYS A 38 67.66 -39.08 30.38
C LYS A 38 66.81 -40.25 29.86
N CYS A 39 67.18 -40.80 28.71
CA CYS A 39 66.80 -42.14 28.25
C CYS A 39 67.83 -42.60 27.20
N ASP A 40 69.03 -42.98 27.63
CA ASP A 40 70.13 -43.37 26.73
C ASP A 40 70.30 -44.89 26.51
N ASP A 41 69.39 -45.76 26.99
CA ASP A 41 69.61 -47.23 26.93
C ASP A 41 68.55 -48.05 26.16
N ALA A 42 67.75 -47.44 25.28
CA ALA A 42 66.79 -48.20 24.45
C ALA A 42 67.42 -48.62 23.10
N LYS A 43 67.65 -49.93 22.92
CA LYS A 43 68.17 -50.54 21.67
C LYS A 43 67.27 -50.24 20.44
N PRO A 44 67.87 -50.15 19.23
CA PRO A 44 67.17 -49.76 18.01
C PRO A 44 66.44 -50.95 17.39
N ALA A 45 65.20 -51.22 17.81
CA ALA A 45 64.37 -52.24 17.15
C ALA A 45 63.09 -51.68 16.50
N ASP A 46 62.78 -50.40 16.64
CA ASP A 46 61.55 -49.87 16.00
C ASP A 46 61.58 -48.37 15.64
N MET A 47 62.69 -47.94 15.03
CA MET A 47 62.85 -46.56 14.55
C MET A 47 61.78 -46.17 13.51
N HIS A 48 61.24 -47.15 12.77
CA HIS A 48 60.17 -46.94 11.78
C HIS A 48 58.75 -46.78 12.39
N SER A 49 58.49 -47.32 13.58
CA SER A 49 57.25 -47.02 14.31
C SER A 49 57.28 -45.61 14.89
N TRP A 50 58.45 -45.19 15.39
CA TRP A 50 58.63 -43.84 15.94
C TRP A 50 58.50 -42.73 14.89
N GLU A 51 59.10 -42.89 13.70
CA GLU A 51 58.90 -41.95 12.59
C GLU A 51 57.43 -41.87 12.12
N ARG A 52 56.71 -42.99 12.12
CA ARG A 52 55.28 -43.00 11.77
C ARG A 52 54.43 -42.31 12.83
N ALA A 53 54.75 -42.46 14.11
CA ALA A 53 54.09 -41.76 15.20
C ALA A 53 54.31 -40.24 15.11
N ILE A 54 55.54 -39.79 14.82
CA ILE A 54 55.85 -38.36 14.64
C ILE A 54 55.09 -37.79 13.44
N LYS A 55 55.12 -38.45 12.28
CA LYS A 55 54.42 -37.99 11.07
C LYS A 55 52.90 -37.95 11.26
N SER A 56 52.34 -38.92 11.98
CA SER A 56 50.91 -38.94 12.34
C SER A 56 50.54 -37.79 13.28
N ASN A 57 51.39 -37.48 14.27
CA ASN A 57 51.14 -36.40 15.22
C ASN A 57 51.29 -35.01 14.56
N GLN A 58 52.28 -34.84 13.67
CA GLN A 58 52.44 -33.62 12.86
C GLN A 58 51.24 -33.40 11.92
N TYR A 59 50.73 -34.47 11.29
CA TYR A 59 49.52 -34.39 10.48
C TYR A 59 48.30 -34.00 11.32
N TYR A 60 48.13 -34.59 12.49
CA TYR A 60 47.01 -34.28 13.38
C TYR A 60 47.06 -32.82 13.89
N SER A 61 48.24 -32.33 14.26
CA SER A 61 48.46 -30.93 14.65
C SER A 61 48.18 -29.94 13.50
N ALA A 62 48.59 -30.26 12.28
CA ALA A 62 48.28 -29.44 11.10
C ALA A 62 46.77 -29.40 10.80
N VAL A 63 46.07 -30.54 10.94
CA VAL A 63 44.62 -30.63 10.77
C VAL A 63 43.88 -29.84 11.86
N GLN A 64 44.32 -29.91 13.12
CA GLN A 64 43.73 -29.12 14.20
C GLN A 64 43.95 -27.62 14.03
N THR A 65 45.15 -27.20 13.62
CA THR A 65 45.46 -25.79 13.33
C THR A 65 44.60 -25.25 12.19
N LYS A 66 44.43 -26.02 11.10
CA LYS A 66 43.56 -25.66 9.98
C LYS A 66 42.08 -25.56 10.42
N ARG A 67 41.60 -26.49 11.24
CA ARG A 67 40.23 -26.47 11.77
C ARG A 67 39.98 -25.27 12.70
N SER A 68 40.95 -24.93 13.55
CA SER A 68 40.90 -23.76 14.44
C SER A 68 40.88 -22.44 13.65
N PHE A 69 41.71 -22.33 12.61
CA PHE A 69 41.74 -21.17 11.71
C PHE A 69 40.40 -20.97 10.98
N GLU A 70 39.82 -22.04 10.42
CA GLU A 70 38.50 -22.00 9.77
C GLU A 70 37.38 -21.64 10.75
N LEU A 71 37.46 -22.10 12.01
CA LEU A 71 36.49 -21.73 13.05
C LEU A 71 36.59 -20.23 13.41
N LYS A 72 37.81 -19.69 13.53
CA LYS A 72 38.06 -18.27 13.79
C LYS A 72 37.57 -17.41 12.63
N LYS A 73 37.82 -17.82 11.38
CA LYS A 73 37.30 -17.15 10.17
C LYS A 73 35.77 -17.12 10.13
N LYS A 74 35.12 -18.23 10.48
CA LYS A 74 33.65 -18.29 10.63
C LYS A 74 33.13 -17.36 11.72
N LYS A 75 33.76 -17.35 12.91
CA LYS A 75 33.36 -16.45 14.01
C LYS A 75 33.52 -14.97 13.62
N PHE A 76 34.62 -14.60 12.97
CA PHE A 76 34.86 -13.25 12.48
C PHE A 76 33.85 -12.82 11.40
N PHE A 77 33.52 -13.71 10.46
CA PHE A 77 32.51 -13.44 9.45
C PHE A 77 31.11 -13.25 10.06
N THR A 78 30.73 -14.12 11.00
CA THR A 78 29.45 -14.00 11.73
C THR A 78 29.37 -12.70 12.55
N PHE A 79 30.48 -12.28 13.15
CA PHE A 79 30.56 -11.01 13.88
C PHE A 79 30.37 -9.80 12.96
N ARG A 80 31.10 -9.73 11.84
CA ARG A 80 30.95 -8.67 10.83
C ARG A 80 29.53 -8.61 10.23
N LEU A 81 28.90 -9.76 10.05
CA LEU A 81 27.52 -9.84 9.57
C LEU A 81 26.52 -9.30 10.61
N ARG A 82 26.69 -9.66 11.89
CA ARG A 82 25.87 -9.14 12.99
C ARG A 82 26.00 -7.63 13.14
N GLN A 83 27.21 -7.08 13.01
CA GLN A 83 27.44 -5.64 13.06
C GLN A 83 26.72 -4.92 11.91
N LYS A 84 26.82 -5.42 10.66
CA LYS A 84 26.12 -4.82 9.53
C LYS A 84 24.59 -4.89 9.66
N VAL A 85 24.06 -5.99 10.19
CA VAL A 85 22.62 -6.12 10.48
C VAL A 85 22.19 -5.11 11.55
N PHE A 86 23.00 -4.91 12.59
CA PHE A 86 22.75 -3.91 13.63
C PHE A 86 22.72 -2.47 13.06
N ASP A 87 23.71 -2.12 12.23
CA ASP A 87 23.79 -0.80 11.61
C ASP A 87 22.58 -0.53 10.67
N ILE A 88 22.11 -1.54 9.95
CA ILE A 88 20.90 -1.46 9.10
C ILE A 88 19.62 -1.29 9.94
N LEU A 89 19.50 -2.03 11.05
CA LEU A 89 18.36 -1.90 11.96
C LEU A 89 18.29 -0.52 12.64
N CYS A 90 19.44 0.04 13.02
CA CYS A 90 19.52 1.41 13.54
C CYS A 90 19.12 2.45 12.48
N ALA A 91 19.53 2.26 11.21
CA ALA A 91 19.12 3.13 10.11
C ALA A 91 17.60 3.05 9.85
N GLN A 92 17.01 1.85 9.89
CA GLN A 92 15.57 1.62 9.74
C GLN A 92 14.71 2.23 10.86
N GLN A 93 15.21 2.25 12.11
CA GLN A 93 14.48 2.91 13.20
C GLN A 93 14.38 4.42 12.98
N SER A 94 15.41 5.06 12.41
CA SER A 94 15.37 6.49 12.10
C SER A 94 14.38 6.84 10.97
N THR A 95 14.26 5.99 9.96
CA THR A 95 13.34 6.20 8.83
C THR A 95 11.89 5.88 9.20
N SER A 96 11.66 4.86 10.03
CA SER A 96 10.33 4.55 10.58
C SER A 96 9.76 5.69 11.43
N TRP A 97 10.61 6.36 12.23
CA TRP A 97 10.22 7.53 13.01
C TRP A 97 9.81 8.72 12.12
N THR A 98 10.55 8.94 11.03
CA THR A 98 10.27 10.01 10.06
C THR A 98 8.98 9.75 9.28
N LEU A 99 8.72 8.48 8.92
CA LEU A 99 7.50 8.07 8.23
C LEU A 99 6.27 8.22 9.15
N LEU A 100 6.39 7.88 10.43
CA LEU A 100 5.34 8.02 11.45
C LEU A 100 4.91 9.48 11.65
N GLU A 101 5.87 10.41 11.74
CA GLU A 101 5.59 11.84 11.82
C GLU A 101 4.93 12.37 10.53
N MET A 102 5.30 11.84 9.38
CA MET A 102 4.60 12.14 8.12
C MET A 102 3.14 11.66 8.14
N THR A 103 2.86 10.43 8.57
CA THR A 103 1.47 9.90 8.62
C THR A 103 0.59 10.67 9.59
N LYS A 104 1.13 11.11 10.74
CA LYS A 104 0.43 12.01 11.67
C LYS A 104 0.09 13.33 10.99
N GLY A 105 1.07 13.93 10.29
CA GLY A 105 0.85 15.13 9.49
C GLY A 105 -0.26 14.95 8.44
N TYR A 106 -0.33 13.80 7.77
CA TYR A 106 -1.38 13.49 6.80
C TYR A 106 -2.77 13.34 7.42
N GLN A 107 -2.89 12.72 8.60
CA GLN A 107 -4.17 12.64 9.31
C GLN A 107 -4.64 14.01 9.79
N THR A 108 -3.74 14.84 10.33
CA THR A 108 -4.07 16.21 10.74
C THR A 108 -4.50 17.06 9.54
N LEU A 109 -3.78 16.97 8.41
CA LEU A 109 -4.17 17.63 7.16
C LEU A 109 -5.54 17.16 6.65
N GLY A 110 -5.84 15.86 6.76
CA GLY A 110 -7.15 15.31 6.40
C GLY A 110 -8.29 15.87 7.25
N GLN A 111 -8.07 16.04 8.55
CA GLN A 111 -9.04 16.65 9.47
C GLN A 111 -9.26 18.13 9.16
N LEU A 112 -8.19 18.90 8.97
CA LEU A 112 -8.27 20.30 8.56
C LEU A 112 -9.01 20.47 7.23
N PHE A 113 -8.82 19.55 6.27
CA PHE A 113 -9.53 19.59 5.00
C PHE A 113 -11.04 19.38 5.16
N GLN A 114 -11.48 18.49 6.06
CA GLN A 114 -12.89 18.32 6.37
C GLN A 114 -13.49 19.54 7.10
N GLU A 115 -12.74 20.15 8.01
CA GLU A 115 -13.17 21.37 8.70
C GLU A 115 -13.33 22.56 7.74
N VAL A 116 -12.38 22.74 6.81
CA VAL A 116 -12.48 23.77 5.76
C VAL A 116 -13.68 23.51 4.86
N LYS A 117 -13.92 22.24 4.48
CA LYS A 117 -15.08 21.86 3.68
C LYS A 117 -16.40 22.16 4.40
N GLU A 118 -16.47 21.90 5.70
CA GLU A 118 -17.67 22.17 6.50
C GLU A 118 -17.88 23.68 6.71
N ARG A 119 -16.81 24.46 6.95
CA ARG A 119 -16.90 25.93 6.99
C ARG A 119 -17.39 26.52 5.68
N ASN A 120 -16.90 26.04 4.55
CA ASN A 120 -17.37 26.51 3.24
C ASN A 120 -18.85 26.18 3.02
N ARG A 121 -19.30 25.00 3.45
CA ARG A 121 -20.72 24.63 3.44
C ARG A 121 -21.57 25.57 4.31
N ILE A 122 -21.09 25.94 5.49
CA ILE A 122 -21.77 26.90 6.38
C ILE A 122 -21.87 28.28 5.72
N LEU A 123 -20.78 28.77 5.11
CA LEU A 123 -20.75 30.06 4.42
C LEU A 123 -21.71 30.09 3.21
N GLU A 124 -21.81 29.00 2.45
CA GLU A 124 -22.80 28.87 1.37
C GLU A 124 -24.25 28.96 1.90
N LEU A 125 -24.54 28.30 3.02
CA LEU A 125 -25.86 28.37 3.65
C LEU A 125 -26.18 29.78 4.20
N GLU A 126 -25.19 30.47 4.77
CA GLU A 126 -25.35 31.86 5.19
C GLU A 126 -25.59 32.81 4.00
N LEU A 127 -24.91 32.59 2.89
CA LEU A 127 -25.11 33.35 1.66
C LEU A 127 -26.52 33.13 1.10
N GLN A 128 -26.99 31.88 1.05
CA GLN A 128 -28.36 31.55 0.65
C GLN A 128 -29.39 32.20 1.58
N LYS A 129 -29.14 32.19 2.90
CA LYS A 129 -30.01 32.86 3.87
C LYS A 129 -30.08 34.37 3.62
N LYS A 130 -28.94 35.03 3.35
CA LYS A 130 -28.90 36.47 3.02
C LYS A 130 -29.67 36.78 1.73
N GLN A 131 -29.55 35.94 0.70
CA GLN A 131 -30.30 36.08 -0.54
C GLN A 131 -31.82 35.96 -0.30
N MET A 132 -32.26 34.99 0.51
CA MET A 132 -33.67 34.83 0.87
C MET A 132 -34.21 36.04 1.64
N ILE A 133 -33.43 36.60 2.56
CA ILE A 133 -33.81 37.82 3.28
C ILE A 133 -33.94 39.00 2.31
N SER A 134 -33.00 39.17 1.38
CA SER A 134 -33.05 40.23 0.36
C SER A 134 -34.33 40.14 -0.49
N ILE A 135 -34.69 38.94 -0.94
CA ILE A 135 -35.91 38.70 -1.73
C ILE A 135 -37.14 39.03 -0.89
N ALA A 136 -37.19 38.61 0.39
CA ALA A 136 -38.31 38.91 1.28
C ALA A 136 -38.47 40.43 1.49
N THR A 137 -37.36 41.16 1.70
CA THR A 137 -37.40 42.63 1.85
C THR A 137 -37.82 43.35 0.57
N GLU A 138 -37.47 42.84 -0.61
CA GLU A 138 -37.94 43.38 -1.89
C GLU A 138 -39.45 43.13 -2.11
N MET A 139 -39.98 42.02 -1.60
CA MET A 139 -41.41 41.73 -1.65
C MET A 139 -42.23 42.62 -0.70
N GLU A 140 -41.69 42.96 0.46
CA GLU A 140 -42.35 43.85 1.44
C GLU A 140 -42.29 45.33 1.04
N THR A 141 -41.27 45.74 0.30
CA THR A 141 -41.08 47.16 -0.10
C THR A 141 -41.75 47.53 -1.42
N LYS A 142 -42.44 46.61 -2.08
CA LYS A 142 -43.19 46.92 -3.29
C LYS A 142 -44.43 47.73 -2.90
N PRO A 143 -44.48 49.05 -3.19
CA PRO A 143 -45.61 49.87 -2.79
C PRO A 143 -46.85 49.32 -3.48
N GLU A 144 -47.94 49.16 -2.72
CA GLU A 144 -49.27 48.91 -3.27
C GLU A 144 -49.56 49.99 -4.31
N THR A 145 -49.32 49.66 -5.58
CA THR A 145 -49.74 50.48 -6.70
C THR A 145 -51.25 50.51 -6.66
N THR A 146 -51.76 51.64 -6.17
CA THR A 146 -53.11 52.16 -6.31
C THR A 146 -53.83 51.53 -7.50
N GLY A 147 -54.91 50.82 -7.20
CA GLY A 147 -55.70 50.08 -8.16
C GLY A 147 -56.16 50.93 -9.35
N PRO A 148 -56.35 50.32 -10.52
CA PRO A 148 -56.85 51.02 -11.69
C PRO A 148 -58.29 51.47 -11.42
N GLN A 149 -58.53 52.78 -11.49
CA GLN A 149 -59.88 53.34 -11.55
C GLN A 149 -60.61 52.73 -12.75
N LEU A 150 -61.66 51.96 -12.45
CA LEU A 150 -62.63 51.47 -13.43
C LEU A 150 -63.41 52.64 -14.04
N PRO A 151 -63.59 52.69 -15.36
CA PRO A 151 -64.54 53.61 -15.98
C PRO A 151 -65.96 53.09 -15.71
N LYS A 152 -66.79 54.00 -15.20
CA LYS A 152 -68.25 53.87 -15.25
C LYS A 152 -68.66 53.92 -16.72
N ASP A 153 -69.42 52.93 -17.19
CA ASP A 153 -70.73 53.12 -17.84
C ASP A 153 -71.25 51.85 -18.54
N THR A 154 -72.57 51.67 -18.42
CA THR A 154 -73.52 50.97 -19.35
C THR A 154 -73.69 49.43 -19.31
N CYS A 155 -74.72 49.03 -18.55
CA CYS A 155 -75.94 48.30 -18.97
C CYS A 155 -75.91 46.87 -19.59
N SER A 156 -76.73 46.02 -18.95
CA SER A 156 -77.56 44.92 -19.50
C SER A 156 -76.98 43.51 -19.77
N SER A 157 -77.32 42.61 -18.85
CA SER A 157 -78.23 41.46 -19.04
C SER A 157 -77.68 40.05 -18.73
N MET A 158 -78.57 39.28 -18.08
CA MET A 158 -78.58 37.82 -17.88
C MET A 158 -77.51 37.23 -16.94
N SER A 159 -77.75 36.25 -16.07
CA SER A 159 -78.94 35.59 -15.53
C SER A 159 -78.44 34.60 -14.48
N GLU A 160 -79.17 34.48 -13.37
CA GLU A 160 -79.41 33.24 -12.61
C GLU A 160 -78.31 32.53 -11.78
N LYS A 161 -78.65 32.43 -10.47
CA LYS A 161 -78.63 31.24 -9.59
C LYS A 161 -77.29 30.75 -9.03
N ASN A 162 -77.06 31.05 -7.75
CA ASN A 162 -77.14 30.11 -6.59
C ASN A 162 -76.37 30.74 -5.41
N LYS A 163 -77.06 31.17 -4.34
CA LYS A 163 -77.57 30.40 -3.19
C LYS A 163 -76.57 30.38 -2.02
N ALA A 164 -76.81 31.33 -1.12
CA ALA A 164 -76.81 31.26 0.35
C ALA A 164 -75.69 30.54 1.12
N ILE A 165 -75.15 31.27 2.13
CA ILE A 165 -74.90 30.93 3.56
C ILE A 165 -73.89 32.00 4.06
N THR A 166 -74.31 33.10 4.71
CA THR A 166 -74.43 33.31 6.19
C THR A 166 -73.17 32.85 6.94
N SER A 167 -72.51 33.58 7.83
CA SER A 167 -72.83 34.81 8.59
C SER A 167 -71.62 35.11 9.51
N GLU A 168 -71.63 36.32 10.09
CA GLU A 168 -71.02 36.73 11.37
C GLU A 168 -69.50 37.00 11.38
N ASP A 169 -69.03 38.26 11.49
CA ASP A 169 -69.21 39.33 12.49
C ASP A 169 -68.07 39.34 13.54
N ASP A 170 -67.83 40.54 14.07
CA ASP A 170 -66.92 40.97 15.14
C ASP A 170 -65.52 41.42 14.65
N GLU A 171 -65.28 42.73 14.50
CA GLU A 171 -64.91 43.68 15.57
C GLU A 171 -63.76 43.16 16.45
N ASP A 172 -62.56 43.76 16.36
CA ASP A 172 -62.15 44.80 17.32
C ASP A 172 -60.64 45.09 17.35
N THR A 173 -60.36 46.39 17.51
CA THR A 173 -59.24 47.02 18.25
C THR A 173 -57.76 46.65 18.01
N ASN A 174 -57.06 47.60 17.38
CA ASN A 174 -56.01 48.44 17.97
C ASN A 174 -55.16 47.87 19.15
N SER A 175 -53.87 47.59 18.91
CA SER A 175 -52.85 47.75 19.96
C SER A 175 -51.44 47.92 19.39
N VAL A 176 -50.96 49.16 19.43
CA VAL A 176 -49.56 49.54 19.28
C VAL A 176 -48.75 48.98 20.46
N LYS A 177 -47.71 48.19 20.18
CA LYS A 177 -46.62 47.92 21.13
C LYS A 177 -45.26 48.05 20.44
N ASN A 178 -44.58 49.14 20.79
CA ASN A 178 -43.13 49.30 20.70
C ASN A 178 -42.43 48.13 21.40
N LEU A 179 -41.44 47.52 20.73
CA LEU A 179 -40.44 46.68 21.37
C LEU A 179 -39.04 47.20 21.03
N SER A 180 -38.40 47.64 22.10
CA SER A 180 -36.99 47.99 22.25
C SER A 180 -36.11 46.77 21.93
N LEU A 181 -35.15 46.93 21.01
CA LEU A 181 -34.10 45.95 20.77
C LEU A 181 -32.87 46.34 21.61
N GLU A 182 -32.68 45.66 22.74
CA GLU A 182 -31.41 45.64 23.47
C GLU A 182 -30.43 44.69 22.74
N SER A 183 -29.25 45.22 22.42
CA SER A 183 -28.13 44.45 21.87
C SER A 183 -27.36 43.75 23.00
N SER A 184 -27.44 42.43 23.09
CA SER A 184 -26.52 41.62 23.90
C SER A 184 -25.33 41.17 23.06
N SER A 185 -24.15 41.70 23.38
CA SER A 185 -22.87 41.24 22.87
C SER A 185 -22.40 40.01 23.67
N GLU A 186 -22.53 38.82 23.12
CA GLU A 186 -22.00 37.59 23.73
C GLU A 186 -20.60 37.29 23.18
N LYS A 187 -19.58 37.42 24.06
CA LYS A 187 -18.20 36.98 23.82
C LYS A 187 -18.15 35.46 23.76
N ILE A 188 -17.91 34.90 22.57
CA ILE A 188 -17.58 33.48 22.42
C ILE A 188 -16.07 33.29 22.66
N HIS A 189 -15.72 32.78 23.84
CA HIS A 189 -14.41 32.17 24.11
C HIS A 189 -14.40 30.74 23.54
N MET A 190 -13.73 30.50 22.41
CA MET A 190 -13.42 29.14 21.96
C MET A 190 -12.08 28.69 22.54
N SER A 191 -12.13 27.92 23.62
CA SER A 191 -11.00 27.13 24.11
C SER A 191 -11.31 25.66 23.84
N ASN A 192 -10.88 25.11 22.70
CA ASN A 192 -10.98 23.68 22.44
C ASN A 192 -9.67 22.99 22.82
N ALA A 193 -9.71 22.28 23.95
CA ALA A 193 -8.69 21.33 24.35
C ALA A 193 -8.76 20.09 23.44
N TYR A 194 -7.75 19.89 22.61
CA TYR A 194 -7.60 18.70 21.77
C TYR A 194 -7.25 17.48 22.63
N SER A 195 -8.07 16.43 22.55
CA SER A 195 -7.67 15.08 22.96
C SER A 195 -7.21 14.30 21.73
N LEU A 196 -5.99 13.77 21.79
CA LEU A 196 -5.35 12.97 20.73
C LEU A 196 -6.09 11.65 20.49
N PRO A 197 -6.38 11.26 19.24
CA PRO A 197 -6.84 9.91 18.93
C PRO A 197 -5.65 8.93 18.80
N THR A 198 -5.85 7.74 19.35
CA THR A 198 -4.89 6.63 19.40
C THR A 198 -4.63 5.96 18.04
N GLU A 199 -3.43 5.39 17.94
CA GLU A 199 -2.70 4.84 16.79
C GLU A 199 -3.44 3.82 15.90
N ASN A 200 -3.09 3.77 14.61
CA ASN A 200 -3.37 2.62 13.74
C ASN A 200 -2.05 1.93 13.29
N PRO A 201 -1.61 0.87 13.98
CA PRO A 201 -0.28 0.24 13.81
C PRO A 201 -0.12 -0.67 12.56
N GLU A 202 -1.19 -1.03 11.85
CA GLU A 202 -1.15 -2.15 10.87
C GLU A 202 -0.32 -1.90 9.58
N ILE A 203 -0.16 -0.65 9.14
CA ILE A 203 0.48 -0.34 7.84
C ILE A 203 2.02 -0.28 7.95
N SER A 204 2.55 0.24 9.06
CA SER A 204 4.00 0.29 9.34
C SER A 204 4.58 -1.12 9.53
N GLU A 205 3.84 -1.98 10.22
CA GLU A 205 4.26 -3.35 10.54
C GLU A 205 4.32 -4.24 9.28
N SER A 206 3.42 -4.02 8.31
CA SER A 206 3.42 -4.76 7.04
C SER A 206 4.64 -4.51 6.16
N ASN A 207 5.11 -3.27 6.03
CA ASN A 207 6.28 -2.95 5.20
C ASN A 207 7.60 -3.44 5.82
N LEU A 208 7.72 -3.34 7.15
CA LEU A 208 8.86 -3.88 7.89
C LEU A 208 8.91 -5.41 7.81
N LEU A 209 7.74 -6.07 7.92
CA LEU A 209 7.62 -7.52 7.80
C LEU A 209 7.96 -8.02 6.39
N LEU A 210 7.56 -7.30 5.34
CA LEU A 210 7.86 -7.66 3.95
C LEU A 210 9.36 -7.59 3.65
N THR A 211 10.02 -6.52 4.12
CA THR A 211 11.46 -6.32 3.96
C THR A 211 12.24 -7.42 4.67
N LYS A 212 11.86 -7.74 5.92
CA LYS A 212 12.45 -8.83 6.70
C LYS A 212 12.26 -10.20 6.05
N LYS A 213 11.06 -10.49 5.52
CA LYS A 213 10.79 -11.74 4.79
C LYS A 213 11.63 -11.89 3.53
N LEU A 214 11.87 -10.79 2.82
CA LEU A 214 12.72 -10.78 1.63
C LEU A 214 14.20 -11.03 2.00
N GLU A 215 14.70 -10.39 3.05
CA GLU A 215 16.06 -10.64 3.57
C GLU A 215 16.25 -12.08 4.05
N ASP A 216 15.27 -12.64 4.76
CA ASP A 216 15.30 -14.04 5.20
C ASP A 216 15.26 -15.01 4.01
N ALA A 217 14.47 -14.73 2.97
CA ALA A 217 14.44 -15.52 1.74
C ALA A 217 15.78 -15.47 0.99
N LEU A 218 16.38 -14.29 0.87
CA LEU A 218 17.71 -14.11 0.27
C LEU A 218 18.79 -14.89 1.03
N ARG A 219 18.72 -14.86 2.37
CA ARG A 219 19.64 -15.60 3.24
C ARG A 219 19.48 -17.12 3.10
N LEU A 220 18.25 -17.61 2.96
CA LEU A 220 17.97 -19.03 2.73
C LEU A 220 18.51 -19.50 1.37
N VAL A 221 18.35 -18.71 0.30
CA VAL A 221 18.91 -19.05 -1.02
C VAL A 221 20.43 -19.15 -0.97
N ASP A 222 21.09 -18.21 -0.29
CA ASP A 222 22.55 -18.19 -0.15
C ASP A 222 23.05 -19.37 0.71
N GLU A 223 22.31 -19.74 1.76
CA GLU A 223 22.64 -20.91 2.59
C GLU A 223 22.41 -22.24 1.84
N TYR A 224 21.37 -22.33 1.01
CA TYR A 224 21.07 -23.50 0.17
C TYR A 224 22.11 -23.67 -0.94
N GLY A 225 22.52 -22.57 -1.58
CA GLY A 225 23.58 -22.54 -2.58
C GLY A 225 24.92 -23.04 -2.03
N ARG A 226 25.23 -22.72 -0.76
CA ARG A 226 26.46 -23.20 -0.10
C ARG A 226 26.42 -24.66 0.34
N LYS A 227 25.25 -25.22 0.64
CA LYS A 227 25.14 -26.54 1.30
C LYS A 227 24.85 -27.72 0.38
N ARG A 228 24.30 -27.55 -0.83
CA ARG A 228 23.71 -28.71 -1.54
C ARG A 228 23.88 -28.86 -3.05
N SER A 229 24.48 -27.92 -3.78
CA SER A 229 24.50 -28.05 -5.25
C SER A 229 25.89 -28.32 -5.83
N ASN A 230 26.13 -29.54 -6.29
CA ASN A 230 27.13 -29.81 -7.34
C ASN A 230 26.66 -29.28 -8.72
N ASP A 231 25.39 -28.88 -8.83
CA ASP A 231 24.79 -28.35 -10.05
C ASP A 231 25.02 -26.83 -10.15
N LYS A 232 26.15 -26.48 -10.77
CA LYS A 232 26.56 -25.10 -11.03
C LYS A 232 25.52 -24.32 -11.84
N LYS A 233 24.68 -24.99 -12.65
CA LYS A 233 23.65 -24.32 -13.46
C LYS A 233 22.52 -23.77 -12.60
N LEU A 234 22.01 -24.57 -11.66
CA LEU A 234 20.91 -24.14 -10.78
C LEU A 234 21.31 -22.98 -9.87
N VAL A 235 22.53 -23.02 -9.33
CA VAL A 235 23.08 -21.92 -8.50
C VAL A 235 23.21 -20.63 -9.32
N LYS A 236 23.63 -20.73 -10.59
CA LYS A 236 23.71 -19.56 -11.48
C LYS A 236 22.34 -18.93 -11.72
N ILE A 237 21.32 -19.74 -12.02
CA ILE A 237 19.95 -19.27 -12.24
C ILE A 237 19.40 -18.59 -10.97
N LEU A 238 19.56 -19.23 -9.81
CA LEU A 238 19.09 -18.64 -8.53
C LEU A 238 19.80 -17.32 -8.21
N ASN A 239 21.10 -17.22 -8.46
CA ASN A 239 21.85 -15.99 -8.25
C ASN A 239 21.43 -14.87 -9.21
N GLU A 240 21.10 -15.20 -10.47
CA GLU A 240 20.59 -14.23 -11.45
C GLU A 240 19.20 -13.71 -11.04
N GLU A 241 18.29 -14.57 -10.60
CA GLU A 241 16.97 -14.18 -10.09
C GLU A 241 17.06 -13.34 -8.81
N VAL A 242 17.93 -13.73 -7.87
CA VAL A 242 18.21 -12.96 -6.66
C VAL A 242 18.77 -11.57 -6.99
N LYS A 243 19.72 -11.50 -7.93
CA LYS A 243 20.28 -10.23 -8.38
C LYS A 243 19.18 -9.34 -8.99
N LYS A 244 18.34 -9.90 -9.85
CA LYS A 244 17.21 -9.17 -10.46
C LYS A 244 16.24 -8.64 -9.41
N ALA A 245 15.84 -9.45 -8.43
CA ALA A 245 14.98 -9.01 -7.34
C ALA A 245 15.62 -7.91 -6.50
N LYS A 246 16.94 -7.98 -6.27
CA LYS A 246 17.69 -6.94 -5.56
C LYS A 246 17.74 -5.63 -6.35
N ASP A 247 17.97 -5.70 -7.66
CA ASP A 247 18.02 -4.53 -8.55
C ASP A 247 16.63 -3.85 -8.63
N GLU A 248 15.55 -4.65 -8.72
CA GLU A 248 14.17 -4.15 -8.63
C GLU A 248 13.89 -3.45 -7.30
N LEU A 249 14.32 -4.03 -6.17
CA LEU A 249 14.16 -3.42 -4.85
C LEU A 249 14.91 -2.08 -4.73
N HIS A 250 16.16 -1.99 -5.21
CA HIS A 250 16.91 -0.73 -5.19
C HIS A 250 16.21 0.34 -6.03
N SER A 251 15.70 -0.03 -7.22
CA SER A 251 14.90 0.88 -8.05
C SER A 251 13.65 1.40 -7.33
N VAL A 252 12.97 0.57 -6.55
CA VAL A 252 11.80 1.01 -5.74
C VAL A 252 12.22 1.96 -4.63
N MET A 253 13.31 1.64 -3.92
CA MET A 253 13.85 2.49 -2.86
C MET A 253 14.29 3.87 -3.38
N ASP A 254 14.92 3.93 -4.56
CA ASP A 254 15.33 5.19 -5.19
C ASP A 254 14.12 6.06 -5.55
N LYS A 255 13.06 5.45 -6.10
CA LYS A 255 11.80 6.16 -6.40
C LYS A 255 11.15 6.71 -5.13
N LEU A 256 11.16 5.94 -4.04
CA LEU A 256 10.62 6.37 -2.75
C LEU A 256 11.43 7.53 -2.17
N GLY A 257 12.76 7.49 -2.27
CA GLY A 257 13.64 8.57 -1.84
C GLY A 257 13.40 9.87 -2.60
N ASN A 258 13.20 9.80 -3.92
CA ASN A 258 12.87 10.97 -4.73
C ASN A 258 11.49 11.56 -4.35
N ALA A 259 10.48 10.72 -4.14
CA ALA A 259 9.16 11.18 -3.69
C ALA A 259 9.21 11.84 -2.31
N GLU A 260 10.02 11.32 -1.38
CA GLU A 260 10.22 11.93 -0.07
C GLU A 260 10.88 13.32 -0.18
N GLN A 261 11.85 13.48 -1.08
CA GLN A 261 12.49 14.78 -1.33
C GLN A 261 11.51 15.80 -1.93
N GLU A 262 10.67 15.38 -2.89
CA GLU A 262 9.60 16.23 -3.44
C GLU A 262 8.61 16.66 -2.35
N ASN A 263 8.17 15.74 -1.49
CA ASN A 263 7.31 16.04 -0.35
C ASN A 263 7.95 17.04 0.61
N LYS A 264 9.24 16.85 0.96
CA LYS A 264 9.98 17.80 1.80
C LYS A 264 10.06 19.19 1.17
N LEU A 265 10.27 19.28 -0.13
CA LEU A 265 10.30 20.56 -0.85
C LEU A 265 8.93 21.24 -0.82
N MET A 266 7.85 20.48 -1.00
CA MET A 266 6.48 20.98 -0.97
C MET A 266 6.08 21.49 0.41
N MET A 267 6.39 20.73 1.46
CA MET A 267 6.15 21.14 2.86
C MET A 267 6.92 22.41 3.23
N LYS A 268 8.16 22.59 2.72
CA LYS A 268 8.92 23.85 2.89
C LYS A 268 8.25 25.04 2.20
N LYS A 269 7.62 24.84 1.03
CA LYS A 269 6.86 25.91 0.36
C LYS A 269 5.62 26.28 1.15
N ILE A 270 4.87 25.29 1.66
CA ILE A 270 3.70 25.51 2.50
C ILE A 270 4.09 26.29 3.76
N ALA A 271 5.13 25.87 4.48
CA ALA A 271 5.59 26.55 5.68
C ALA A 271 6.03 28.01 5.42
N ARG A 272 6.61 28.32 4.24
CA ARG A 272 6.93 29.70 3.86
C ARG A 272 5.67 30.53 3.68
N LEU A 273 4.66 29.99 2.99
CA LEU A 273 3.39 30.68 2.79
C LEU A 273 2.60 30.88 4.07
N GLU A 274 2.62 29.92 4.99
CA GLU A 274 2.01 30.07 6.32
C GLU A 274 2.67 31.20 7.10
N LYS A 275 4.00 31.33 7.01
CA LYS A 275 4.70 32.46 7.63
C LYS A 275 4.30 33.81 7.02
N GLU A 276 4.12 33.87 5.69
CA GLU A 276 3.64 35.07 5.00
C GLU A 276 2.18 35.39 5.37
N ARG A 277 1.33 34.36 5.50
CA ARG A 277 -0.05 34.48 5.97
C ARG A 277 -0.11 35.17 7.32
N ASP A 278 0.71 34.73 8.26
CA ASP A 278 0.65 35.21 9.63
C ASP A 278 1.15 36.67 9.75
N SER A 279 1.97 37.15 8.80
CA SER A 279 2.37 38.56 8.73
C SER A 279 1.30 39.50 8.14
N ILE A 280 0.45 39.02 7.22
CA ILE A 280 -0.51 39.88 6.51
C ILE A 280 -1.53 40.55 7.46
N PRO A 281 -2.18 39.85 8.41
CA PRO A 281 -3.10 40.47 9.36
C PRO A 281 -2.44 41.52 10.24
N LEU A 282 -1.16 41.34 10.60
CA LEU A 282 -0.41 42.31 11.41
C LEU A 282 -0.17 43.61 10.62
N ASP A 283 0.20 43.48 9.34
CA ASP A 283 0.38 44.63 8.46
C ASP A 283 -0.94 45.37 8.21
N ILE A 284 -2.04 44.63 8.00
CA ILE A 284 -3.38 45.22 7.85
C ILE A 284 -3.82 45.92 9.13
N ALA A 285 -3.61 45.31 10.30
CA ALA A 285 -3.97 45.91 11.58
C ALA A 285 -3.18 47.21 11.83
N ALA A 286 -1.88 47.23 11.55
CA ALA A 286 -1.04 48.41 11.68
C ALA A 286 -1.54 49.57 10.79
N ILE A 287 -1.95 49.27 9.56
CA ILE A 287 -2.48 50.30 8.64
C ILE A 287 -3.87 50.76 9.04
N ASN A 288 -4.74 49.88 9.53
CA ASN A 288 -6.04 50.31 10.05
C ASN A 288 -5.87 51.25 11.27
N THR A 289 -4.85 51.04 12.10
CA THR A 289 -4.49 51.97 13.17
C THR A 289 -3.99 53.31 12.61
N GLU A 290 -3.09 53.31 11.62
CA GLU A 290 -2.62 54.55 10.95
C GLU A 290 -3.78 55.34 10.30
N VAL A 291 -4.75 54.64 9.72
CA VAL A 291 -5.96 55.24 9.12
C VAL A 291 -6.86 55.84 10.20
N ALA A 292 -7.13 55.12 11.29
CA ALA A 292 -7.94 55.62 12.39
C ALA A 292 -7.31 56.88 13.04
N GLU A 293 -6.00 56.88 13.25
CA GLU A 293 -5.27 58.05 13.76
C GLU A 293 -5.34 59.25 12.79
N ALA A 294 -5.30 59.00 11.48
CA ALA A 294 -5.47 60.04 10.48
C ALA A 294 -6.90 60.61 10.52
N GLU A 295 -7.93 59.76 10.56
CA GLU A 295 -9.34 60.16 10.65
C GLU A 295 -9.62 61.00 11.91
N ASP A 296 -9.09 60.60 13.06
CA ASP A 296 -9.18 61.37 14.31
C ASP A 296 -8.52 62.75 14.18
N TRP A 297 -7.35 62.82 13.50
CA TRP A 297 -6.66 64.09 13.25
C TRP A 297 -7.49 65.03 12.38
N VAL A 298 -8.14 64.52 11.32
CA VAL A 298 -9.05 65.28 10.45
C VAL A 298 -10.22 65.84 11.24
N HIS A 299 -10.84 65.01 12.09
CA HIS A 299 -11.96 65.44 12.93
C HIS A 299 -11.59 66.57 13.89
N LEU A 300 -10.34 66.57 14.38
CA LEU A 300 -9.85 67.56 15.34
C LEU A 300 -9.43 68.89 14.70
N HIS A 301 -9.03 68.91 13.42
CA HIS A 301 -8.43 70.08 12.74
C HIS A 301 -9.26 70.58 11.55
N GLN A 302 -10.57 70.79 11.75
CA GLN A 302 -11.60 71.11 10.74
C GLN A 302 -11.31 72.29 9.76
N GLU A 303 -10.21 73.04 9.90
CA GLU A 303 -9.99 74.29 9.17
C GLU A 303 -8.71 74.37 8.30
N THR A 304 -7.94 73.30 8.10
CA THR A 304 -6.73 73.38 7.22
C THR A 304 -6.63 72.28 6.14
N PRO A 305 -6.53 72.65 4.85
CA PRO A 305 -6.31 71.73 3.74
C PRO A 305 -4.80 71.49 3.53
N PRO A 306 -4.27 70.35 4.02
CA PRO A 306 -3.45 69.48 3.16
C PRO A 306 -3.60 67.98 3.52
N VAL A 307 -4.80 67.56 3.95
CA VAL A 307 -5.08 66.18 4.38
C VAL A 307 -5.24 65.21 3.20
N ASP A 308 -5.64 65.71 2.04
CA ASP A 308 -6.01 64.88 0.88
C ASP A 308 -4.84 64.00 0.39
N ASP A 309 -3.60 64.50 0.38
CA ASP A 309 -2.45 63.73 -0.11
C ASP A 309 -2.10 62.56 0.81
N LYS A 310 -2.11 62.77 2.13
CA LYS A 310 -1.78 61.70 3.10
C LYS A 310 -2.89 60.65 3.17
N MET A 311 -4.15 61.08 3.10
CA MET A 311 -5.29 60.17 3.05
C MET A 311 -5.29 59.35 1.75
N TYR A 312 -4.97 59.97 0.61
CA TYR A 312 -4.80 59.28 -0.66
C TYR A 312 -3.66 58.25 -0.63
N GLU A 313 -2.51 58.58 -0.04
CA GLU A 313 -1.42 57.62 0.14
C GLU A 313 -1.81 56.43 1.02
N LEU A 314 -2.52 56.65 2.13
CA LEU A 314 -3.01 55.58 3.00
C LEU A 314 -4.03 54.69 2.29
N GLN A 315 -4.96 55.28 1.54
CA GLN A 315 -5.95 54.53 0.77
C GLN A 315 -5.28 53.69 -0.32
N LYS A 316 -4.27 54.24 -1.01
CA LYS A 316 -3.46 53.50 -1.99
C LYS A 316 -2.71 52.33 -1.33
N LYS A 317 -2.08 52.54 -0.16
CA LYS A 317 -1.39 51.50 0.61
C LYS A 317 -2.34 50.38 1.05
N CYS A 318 -3.57 50.73 1.42
CA CYS A 318 -4.63 49.78 1.76
C CYS A 318 -5.04 48.92 0.54
N GLU A 319 -5.28 49.54 -0.62
CA GLU A 319 -5.59 48.81 -1.86
C GLU A 319 -4.43 47.92 -2.34
N GLU A 320 -3.18 48.38 -2.21
CA GLU A 320 -1.99 47.55 -2.50
C GLU A 320 -1.91 46.32 -1.60
N LEU A 321 -2.28 46.44 -0.31
CA LEU A 321 -2.33 45.30 0.60
C LEU A 321 -3.48 44.34 0.32
N LYS A 322 -4.67 44.86 -0.02
CA LYS A 322 -5.79 44.01 -0.45
C LYS A 322 -5.39 43.19 -1.68
N HIS A 323 -4.75 43.81 -2.67
CA HIS A 323 -4.22 43.11 -3.83
C HIS A 323 -3.15 42.06 -3.47
N LYS A 324 -2.25 42.36 -2.53
CA LYS A 324 -1.27 41.37 -2.02
C LYS A 324 -1.96 40.20 -1.32
N ALA A 325 -2.98 40.46 -0.49
CA ALA A 325 -3.75 39.43 0.19
C ALA A 325 -4.46 38.50 -0.81
N THR A 326 -5.18 39.07 -1.79
CA THR A 326 -5.83 38.28 -2.85
C THR A 326 -4.82 37.48 -3.69
N ARG A 327 -3.64 38.04 -3.98
CA ARG A 327 -2.58 37.29 -4.67
C ARG A 327 -2.10 36.11 -3.84
N TRP A 328 -1.86 36.31 -2.55
CA TRP A 328 -1.45 35.26 -1.62
C TRP A 328 -2.50 34.16 -1.51
N GLU A 329 -3.79 34.50 -1.38
CA GLU A 329 -4.89 33.53 -1.33
C GLU A 329 -4.93 32.66 -2.60
N ASN A 330 -4.77 33.28 -3.77
CA ASN A 330 -4.72 32.57 -5.04
C ASN A 330 -3.48 31.65 -5.14
N GLU A 331 -2.31 32.11 -4.71
CA GLU A 331 -1.08 31.30 -4.70
C GLU A 331 -1.20 30.11 -3.74
N HIS A 332 -1.75 30.33 -2.54
CA HIS A 332 -2.00 29.29 -1.55
C HIS A 332 -3.00 28.24 -2.08
N PHE A 333 -4.11 28.69 -2.67
CA PHE A 333 -5.10 27.79 -3.29
C PHE A 333 -4.50 26.97 -4.44
N ASN A 334 -3.70 27.59 -5.32
CA ASN A 334 -3.01 26.89 -6.40
C ASN A 334 -2.03 25.84 -5.86
N LEU A 335 -1.29 26.14 -4.79
CA LEU A 335 -0.40 25.18 -4.16
C LEU A 335 -1.14 24.04 -3.47
N GLN A 336 -2.30 24.29 -2.86
CA GLN A 336 -3.17 23.23 -2.35
C GLN A 336 -3.65 22.30 -3.48
N ILE A 337 -4.00 22.85 -4.65
CA ILE A 337 -4.36 22.06 -5.83
C ILE A 337 -3.16 21.22 -6.30
N GLU A 338 -1.97 21.81 -6.41
CA GLU A 338 -0.75 21.08 -6.81
C GLU A 338 -0.41 19.97 -5.82
N TYR A 339 -0.50 20.25 -4.52
CA TYR A 339 -0.27 19.27 -3.45
C TYR A 339 -1.27 18.12 -3.56
N THR A 340 -2.55 18.41 -3.74
CA THR A 340 -3.60 17.39 -3.89
C THR A 340 -3.37 16.53 -5.14
N LYS A 341 -2.95 17.13 -6.25
CA LYS A 341 -2.57 16.40 -7.47
C LYS A 341 -1.36 15.49 -7.23
N HIS A 342 -0.35 15.98 -6.51
CA HIS A 342 0.84 15.21 -6.16
C HIS A 342 0.49 14.02 -5.26
N LEU A 343 -0.36 14.22 -4.25
CA LEU A 343 -0.85 13.14 -3.38
C LEU A 343 -1.63 12.08 -4.16
N SER A 344 -2.53 12.49 -5.05
CA SER A 344 -3.27 11.55 -5.89
C SER A 344 -2.33 10.73 -6.79
N LYS A 345 -1.28 11.36 -7.35
CA LYS A 345 -0.25 10.65 -8.12
C LYS A 345 0.51 9.64 -7.26
N CYS A 346 0.93 10.03 -6.06
CA CYS A 346 1.61 9.14 -5.11
C CYS A 346 0.73 7.96 -4.69
N GLU A 347 -0.54 8.19 -4.39
CA GLU A 347 -1.51 7.15 -4.02
C GLU A 347 -1.70 6.14 -5.16
N ASN A 348 -1.81 6.62 -6.41
CA ASN A 348 -1.92 5.75 -7.58
C ASN A 348 -0.66 4.91 -7.80
N SER A 349 0.54 5.51 -7.67
CA SER A 349 1.80 4.78 -7.72
C SER A 349 1.91 3.73 -6.62
N LEU A 350 1.46 4.05 -5.40
CA LEU A 350 1.45 3.11 -4.28
C LEU A 350 0.49 1.94 -4.53
N LYS A 351 -0.70 2.20 -5.08
CA LYS A 351 -1.67 1.14 -5.47
C LYS A 351 -1.11 0.23 -6.56
N GLU A 352 -0.41 0.80 -7.54
CA GLU A 352 0.23 0.03 -8.61
C GLU A 352 1.33 -0.90 -8.05
N GLU A 353 2.20 -0.38 -7.19
CA GLU A 353 3.23 -1.17 -6.52
C GLU A 353 2.65 -2.21 -5.57
N HIS A 354 1.59 -1.88 -4.82
CA HIS A 354 0.89 -2.85 -3.99
C HIS A 354 0.34 -4.02 -4.83
N THR A 355 -0.22 -3.73 -6.01
CA THR A 355 -0.70 -4.75 -6.95
C THR A 355 0.45 -5.63 -7.48
N LYS A 356 1.61 -5.04 -7.78
CA LYS A 356 2.82 -5.80 -8.17
C LYS A 356 3.31 -6.71 -7.04
N ASN A 357 3.35 -6.19 -5.81
CA ASN A 357 3.73 -6.94 -4.62
C ASN A 357 2.76 -8.08 -4.33
N GLN A 358 1.46 -7.88 -4.47
CA GLN A 358 0.47 -8.96 -4.35
C GLN A 358 0.71 -10.08 -5.37
N LYS A 359 1.01 -9.72 -6.64
CA LYS A 359 1.36 -10.70 -7.68
C LYS A 359 2.65 -11.45 -7.35
N LEU A 360 3.67 -10.76 -6.82
CA LEU A 360 4.93 -11.38 -6.41
C LEU A 360 4.71 -12.35 -5.23
N MET A 361 3.95 -11.94 -4.21
CA MET A 361 3.60 -12.80 -3.08
C MET A 361 2.82 -14.05 -3.49
N ALA A 362 1.93 -13.94 -4.48
CA ALA A 362 1.25 -15.10 -5.05
C ALA A 362 2.24 -16.07 -5.75
N LYS A 363 3.25 -15.55 -6.45
CA LYS A 363 4.32 -16.36 -7.05
C LYS A 363 5.17 -17.05 -5.97
N ILE A 364 5.54 -16.33 -4.90
CA ILE A 364 6.30 -16.89 -3.77
C ILE A 364 5.53 -18.05 -3.13
N LYS A 365 4.24 -17.86 -2.81
CA LYS A 365 3.40 -18.95 -2.27
C LYS A 365 3.34 -20.18 -3.19
N THR A 366 3.33 -19.96 -4.51
CA THR A 366 3.36 -21.05 -5.49
C THR A 366 4.70 -21.81 -5.45
N LEU A 367 5.81 -21.08 -5.34
CA LEU A 367 7.15 -21.66 -5.21
C LEU A 367 7.32 -22.43 -3.90
N GLU A 368 6.83 -21.89 -2.78
CA GLU A 368 6.82 -22.55 -1.47
C GLU A 368 6.07 -23.89 -1.53
N SER A 369 4.86 -23.91 -2.12
CA SER A 369 4.10 -25.15 -2.30
C SER A 369 4.83 -26.17 -3.17
N ASN A 370 5.53 -25.73 -4.22
CA ASN A 370 6.33 -26.63 -5.05
C ASN A 370 7.57 -27.15 -4.31
N HIS A 371 8.21 -26.32 -3.49
CA HIS A 371 9.33 -26.73 -2.65
C HIS A 371 8.92 -27.78 -1.62
N GLU A 372 7.77 -27.62 -0.97
CA GLU A 372 7.21 -28.62 -0.05
C GLU A 372 6.98 -29.98 -0.74
N LYS A 373 6.46 -29.98 -1.98
CA LYS A 373 6.30 -31.21 -2.77
C LYS A 373 7.64 -31.88 -3.06
N VAL A 374 8.68 -31.11 -3.39
CA VAL A 374 10.03 -31.64 -3.62
C VAL A 374 10.63 -32.21 -2.33
N LEU A 375 10.47 -31.52 -1.20
CA LEU A 375 10.91 -32.02 0.10
C LEU A 375 10.20 -33.32 0.49
N HIS A 376 8.88 -33.39 0.25
CA HIS A 376 8.11 -34.62 0.47
C HIS A 376 8.60 -35.76 -0.42
N HIS A 377 8.83 -35.51 -1.71
CA HIS A 377 9.38 -36.51 -2.62
C HIS A 377 10.77 -37.01 -2.16
N ASN A 378 11.65 -36.10 -1.74
CA ASN A 378 12.97 -36.47 -1.21
C ASN A 378 12.86 -37.29 0.08
N HIS A 379 11.90 -36.97 0.96
CA HIS A 379 11.64 -37.76 2.16
C HIS A 379 11.22 -39.19 1.81
N LEU A 380 10.30 -39.36 0.85
CA LEU A 380 9.90 -40.68 0.36
C LEU A 380 11.06 -41.47 -0.25
N LEU A 381 11.95 -40.82 -1.00
CA LEU A 381 13.16 -41.45 -1.54
C LEU A 381 14.11 -41.91 -0.42
N MET A 382 14.32 -41.09 0.60
CA MET A 382 15.13 -41.45 1.76
C MET A 382 14.53 -42.63 2.55
N GLU A 383 13.20 -42.65 2.71
CA GLU A 383 12.49 -43.75 3.36
C GLU A 383 12.62 -45.06 2.56
N LEU A 384 12.45 -45.00 1.24
CA LEU A 384 12.66 -46.15 0.35
C LEU A 384 14.10 -46.67 0.43
N GLN A 385 15.10 -45.77 0.41
CA GLN A 385 16.50 -46.15 0.53
C GLN A 385 16.82 -46.82 1.88
N SER A 386 16.21 -46.33 2.96
CA SER A 386 16.30 -46.95 4.29
C SER A 386 15.68 -48.36 4.29
N LYS A 387 14.49 -48.53 3.71
CA LYS A 387 13.80 -49.84 3.61
C LYS A 387 14.59 -50.85 2.76
N MET A 388 15.21 -50.40 1.66
CA MET A 388 16.11 -51.23 0.85
C MET A 388 17.34 -51.67 1.65
N SER A 389 17.95 -50.76 2.42
CA SER A 389 19.14 -51.06 3.23
C SER A 389 18.85 -51.99 4.41
N ALA A 390 17.63 -51.94 4.96
CA ALA A 390 17.18 -52.80 6.05
C ALA A 390 16.77 -54.21 5.59
N GLY A 391 16.82 -54.53 4.29
CA GLY A 391 16.39 -55.84 3.76
C GLY A 391 14.88 -56.09 3.89
N GLN A 392 14.09 -55.08 4.26
CA GLN A 392 12.64 -55.18 4.44
C GLN A 392 11.87 -55.28 3.11
N ILE A 393 12.52 -54.89 2.01
CA ILE A 393 11.98 -55.10 0.67
C ILE A 393 12.61 -56.38 0.13
N SER A 394 11.85 -57.49 0.19
CA SER A 394 12.25 -58.74 -0.46
C SER A 394 12.38 -58.48 -1.97
N LYS A 395 13.50 -58.95 -2.55
CA LYS A 395 13.70 -58.87 -4.00
C LYS A 395 12.43 -59.41 -4.68
N PRO A 396 11.81 -58.67 -5.61
CA PRO A 396 10.70 -59.21 -6.37
C PRO A 396 11.18 -60.53 -6.99
N LYS A 397 10.48 -61.64 -6.68
CA LYS A 397 10.67 -62.92 -7.35
C LYS A 397 10.29 -62.72 -8.81
N TYR A 398 11.23 -62.25 -9.62
CA TYR A 398 11.11 -62.30 -11.07
C TYR A 398 11.17 -63.77 -11.49
N GLY A 399 10.00 -64.40 -11.58
CA GLY A 399 9.81 -65.49 -12.51
C GLY A 399 9.95 -64.89 -13.90
N TYR A 400 11.04 -65.23 -14.60
CA TYR A 400 11.19 -64.94 -16.02
C TYR A 400 10.01 -65.54 -16.79
N PRO A 401 9.15 -64.74 -17.46
CA PRO A 401 8.28 -65.27 -18.49
C PRO A 401 9.13 -65.52 -19.74
N ASN A 402 8.90 -66.67 -20.37
CA ASN A 402 9.55 -67.12 -21.61
C ASN A 402 9.66 -66.02 -22.69
N PRO A 403 10.77 -65.98 -23.45
CA PRO A 403 10.89 -65.16 -24.64
C PRO A 403 10.27 -65.89 -25.83
N ILE A 404 8.96 -65.77 -26.03
CA ILE A 404 8.31 -66.21 -27.28
C ILE A 404 7.37 -65.11 -27.77
N THR A 405 7.80 -64.47 -28.87
CA THR A 405 7.03 -63.69 -29.85
C THR A 405 6.05 -62.65 -29.33
N ALA A 406 6.50 -61.38 -29.29
CA ALA A 406 5.61 -60.24 -29.44
C ALA A 406 6.34 -59.14 -30.21
N ALA A 407 6.25 -59.21 -31.53
CA ALA A 407 6.35 -58.04 -32.37
C ALA A 407 5.19 -57.08 -32.03
N SER A 408 5.49 -55.78 -32.04
CA SER A 408 4.56 -54.65 -32.12
C SER A 408 3.42 -54.56 -31.09
N ASN A 409 3.65 -53.85 -29.98
CA ASN A 409 2.64 -52.95 -29.41
C ASN A 409 3.24 -51.95 -28.39
N GLU A 410 4.04 -51.01 -28.89
CA GLU A 410 4.28 -49.74 -28.21
C GLU A 410 3.05 -48.84 -28.38
N ASN A 411 1.99 -49.03 -27.58
CA ASN A 411 0.87 -48.07 -27.46
C ASN A 411 -0.08 -48.38 -26.28
N LEU A 412 0.46 -48.75 -25.11
CA LEU A 412 -0.30 -48.74 -23.85
C LEU A 412 0.08 -47.50 -23.01
N LEU A 413 -0.11 -46.32 -23.62
CA LEU A 413 -0.36 -45.10 -22.87
C LEU A 413 -1.71 -45.29 -22.19
N THR A 414 -1.72 -45.51 -20.87
CA THR A 414 -2.94 -45.35 -20.08
C THR A 414 -3.54 -44.00 -20.46
N PRO A 415 -4.80 -43.94 -20.96
CA PRO A 415 -5.39 -42.67 -21.37
C PRO A 415 -5.30 -41.74 -20.18
N ASN A 416 -4.58 -40.63 -20.36
CA ASN A 416 -4.32 -39.63 -19.35
C ASN A 416 -5.68 -39.01 -19.01
N MET A 417 -6.40 -39.64 -18.07
CA MET A 417 -7.71 -39.17 -17.69
C MET A 417 -7.47 -37.84 -16.97
N GLU A 418 -8.07 -36.79 -17.51
CA GLU A 418 -8.10 -35.46 -16.93
C GLU A 418 -9.58 -35.03 -16.83
N TRP A 419 -9.91 -34.14 -15.91
CA TRP A 419 -11.26 -33.60 -15.79
C TRP A 419 -11.26 -32.07 -15.75
N SER A 420 -12.12 -31.45 -16.55
CA SER A 420 -12.28 -29.99 -16.55
C SER A 420 -13.24 -29.54 -15.45
N CYS A 421 -12.81 -28.56 -14.65
CA CYS A 421 -13.63 -27.99 -13.59
C CYS A 421 -14.85 -27.25 -14.16
N LYS A 422 -16.05 -27.57 -13.68
CA LYS A 422 -17.28 -26.90 -14.14
C LYS A 422 -17.38 -25.43 -13.71
N GLN A 423 -16.65 -25.03 -12.66
CA GLN A 423 -16.69 -23.66 -12.13
C GLN A 423 -15.71 -22.72 -12.85
N CYS A 424 -14.49 -23.19 -13.16
CA CYS A 424 -13.43 -22.33 -13.72
C CYS A 424 -12.77 -22.88 -14.99
N THR A 425 -13.32 -23.93 -15.60
CA THR A 425 -12.87 -24.63 -16.82
C THR A 425 -11.45 -25.22 -16.80
N PHE A 426 -10.68 -25.02 -15.73
CA PHE A 426 -9.33 -25.57 -15.58
C PHE A 426 -9.32 -27.10 -15.64
N THR A 427 -8.40 -27.67 -16.41
CA THR A 427 -8.20 -29.11 -16.57
C THR A 427 -7.33 -29.65 -15.44
N ASN A 428 -7.87 -30.58 -14.64
CA ASN A 428 -7.22 -31.17 -13.48
C ASN A 428 -6.86 -32.63 -13.78
N SER A 429 -5.79 -33.12 -13.14
CA SER A 429 -5.48 -34.55 -13.13
C SER A 429 -6.65 -35.36 -12.56
N TYR A 430 -6.94 -36.54 -13.12
CA TYR A 430 -8.02 -37.42 -12.64
C TYR A 430 -7.88 -37.84 -11.18
N GLN A 431 -6.66 -37.89 -10.66
CA GLN A 431 -6.38 -38.19 -9.24
C GLN A 431 -6.78 -37.05 -8.29
N SER A 432 -7.01 -35.83 -8.80
CA SER A 432 -7.38 -34.68 -7.98
C SER A 432 -8.89 -34.66 -7.74
N GLU A 433 -9.30 -34.70 -6.47
CA GLU A 433 -10.72 -34.63 -6.08
C GLU A 433 -11.29 -33.21 -6.03
N VAL A 434 -10.43 -32.18 -6.12
CA VAL A 434 -10.81 -30.76 -6.09
C VAL A 434 -10.05 -29.99 -7.16
N CYS A 435 -10.63 -28.90 -7.67
CA CYS A 435 -9.95 -28.09 -8.67
C CYS A 435 -8.73 -27.37 -8.06
N LEU A 436 -7.58 -27.43 -8.74
CA LEU A 436 -6.37 -26.77 -8.26
C LEU A 436 -6.50 -25.25 -8.16
N ILE A 437 -7.29 -24.64 -9.06
CA ILE A 437 -7.51 -23.19 -9.14
C ILE A 437 -8.58 -22.73 -8.16
N CYS A 438 -9.83 -23.16 -8.33
CA CYS A 438 -10.96 -22.61 -7.57
C CYS A 438 -11.39 -23.45 -6.36
N LYS A 439 -10.70 -24.57 -6.08
CA LYS A 439 -11.00 -25.52 -4.99
C LYS A 439 -12.38 -26.18 -5.04
N ALA A 440 -13.16 -25.98 -6.11
CA ALA A 440 -14.44 -26.65 -6.29
C ALA A 440 -14.25 -28.18 -6.42
N PRO A 441 -15.08 -29.01 -5.76
CA PRO A 441 -14.95 -30.45 -5.80
C PRO A 441 -15.21 -31.01 -7.21
N LYS A 442 -14.53 -32.12 -7.52
CA LYS A 442 -14.78 -32.93 -8.71
C LYS A 442 -16.23 -33.40 -8.63
N SER A 443 -17.04 -32.91 -9.57
CA SER A 443 -18.45 -33.28 -9.66
C SER A 443 -18.53 -34.81 -9.66
N PRO A 444 -19.27 -35.44 -8.72
CA PRO A 444 -19.37 -36.89 -8.67
C PRO A 444 -19.84 -37.34 -10.04
N THR A 445 -18.99 -38.12 -10.69
CA THR A 445 -19.28 -38.68 -12.00
C THR A 445 -20.41 -39.66 -11.75
N ARG A 446 -21.67 -39.21 -11.86
CA ARG A 446 -22.81 -40.11 -12.00
C ARG A 446 -22.41 -41.04 -13.14
N GLN A 447 -22.14 -42.30 -12.80
CA GLN A 447 -21.88 -43.34 -13.78
C GLN A 447 -22.96 -43.24 -14.83
N ALA A 448 -22.53 -42.99 -16.06
CA ALA A 448 -23.39 -42.67 -17.16
C ALA A 448 -24.25 -43.89 -17.50
N THR A 449 -25.49 -43.90 -17.03
CA THR A 449 -26.56 -44.38 -17.91
C THR A 449 -26.73 -43.31 -18.97
N SER A 450 -26.05 -43.55 -20.09
CA SER A 450 -26.20 -42.86 -21.37
C SER A 450 -27.67 -42.60 -21.71
N LYS A 451 -28.13 -41.38 -21.43
CA LYS A 451 -29.26 -40.74 -22.14
C LYS A 451 -28.77 -39.37 -22.56
N MET A 452 -28.41 -39.27 -23.84
CA MET A 452 -27.99 -38.05 -24.52
C MET A 452 -28.88 -36.86 -24.11
N SER A 453 -28.36 -35.98 -23.26
CA SER A 453 -28.99 -34.68 -23.00
C SER A 453 -28.74 -33.80 -24.21
N GLY A 454 -29.58 -33.95 -25.23
CA GLY A 454 -29.47 -33.24 -26.48
C GLY A 454 -29.45 -31.72 -26.25
N ARG A 455 -28.33 -31.10 -26.55
CA ARG A 455 -28.21 -29.65 -26.74
C ARG A 455 -27.48 -29.43 -28.06
N TRP A 456 -27.82 -28.36 -28.77
CA TRP A 456 -27.15 -28.01 -30.04
C TRP A 456 -26.67 -26.57 -29.99
N LYS A 457 -25.49 -26.32 -30.56
CA LYS A 457 -24.90 -24.99 -30.66
C LYS A 457 -25.39 -24.32 -31.94
N CYS A 458 -25.94 -23.11 -31.85
CA CYS A 458 -26.37 -22.35 -33.03
C CYS A 458 -25.15 -21.95 -33.87
N SER A 459 -25.17 -22.24 -35.17
CA SER A 459 -24.09 -21.86 -36.07
C SER A 459 -24.05 -20.36 -36.36
N CYS A 460 -25.15 -19.62 -36.20
CA CYS A 460 -25.19 -18.18 -36.47
C CYS A 460 -24.65 -17.34 -35.30
N CYS A 461 -24.99 -17.69 -34.05
CA CYS A 461 -24.66 -16.86 -32.87
C CYS A 461 -23.96 -17.61 -31.74
N THR A 462 -23.59 -18.89 -31.94
CA THR A 462 -22.89 -19.76 -30.98
C THR A 462 -23.63 -20.13 -29.69
N TYR A 463 -24.86 -19.66 -29.49
CA TYR A 463 -25.68 -19.97 -28.32
C TYR A 463 -26.06 -21.46 -28.25
N VAL A 464 -26.02 -22.06 -27.05
CA VAL A 464 -26.34 -23.48 -26.83
C VAL A 464 -27.82 -23.66 -26.51
N ASN A 465 -28.56 -24.22 -27.45
CA ASN A 465 -30.01 -24.45 -27.38
C ASN A 465 -30.34 -25.86 -26.88
N ASN A 466 -31.55 -26.04 -26.37
CA ASN A 466 -32.11 -27.35 -26.04
C ASN A 466 -32.39 -28.15 -27.33
N TYR A 467 -32.17 -29.48 -27.36
CA TYR A 467 -32.43 -30.27 -28.58
C TYR A 467 -33.88 -30.24 -29.06
N LYS A 468 -34.83 -29.99 -28.15
CA LYS A 468 -36.25 -29.86 -28.49
C LYS A 468 -36.57 -28.52 -29.19
N ALA A 469 -35.65 -27.56 -29.16
CA ALA A 469 -35.84 -26.28 -29.82
C ALA A 469 -35.36 -26.35 -31.27
N ASP A 470 -36.27 -26.10 -32.21
CA ASP A 470 -35.98 -26.09 -33.64
C ASP A 470 -35.37 -24.77 -34.13
N ALA A 471 -35.38 -23.74 -33.27
CA ALA A 471 -34.80 -22.42 -33.52
C ALA A 471 -33.97 -21.95 -32.34
N CYS A 472 -32.99 -21.08 -32.61
CA CYS A 472 -32.15 -20.54 -31.57
C CYS A 472 -32.94 -19.59 -30.67
N ALA A 473 -32.84 -19.76 -29.35
CA ALA A 473 -33.52 -18.89 -28.38
C ALA A 473 -33.09 -17.42 -28.52
N MET A 474 -31.82 -17.18 -28.88
CA MET A 474 -31.22 -15.85 -29.06
C MET A 474 -31.53 -15.23 -30.42
N CYS A 475 -31.10 -15.83 -31.52
CA CYS A 475 -31.19 -15.20 -32.85
C CYS A 475 -32.39 -15.68 -33.68
N LYS A 476 -33.22 -16.57 -33.14
CA LYS A 476 -34.39 -17.17 -33.80
C LYS A 476 -34.12 -17.95 -35.10
N SER A 477 -32.85 -18.05 -35.53
CA SER A 477 -32.47 -18.84 -36.70
C SER A 477 -32.78 -20.31 -36.48
N SER A 478 -33.32 -20.96 -37.51
CA SER A 478 -33.61 -22.39 -37.49
C SER A 478 -32.33 -23.20 -37.35
N ARG A 479 -32.43 -24.35 -36.67
CA ARG A 479 -31.35 -25.30 -36.51
C ARG A 479 -30.73 -25.76 -37.84
N LYS A 480 -31.50 -25.72 -38.94
CA LYS A 480 -31.07 -26.14 -40.27
C LYS A 480 -30.59 -25.00 -41.18
N SER A 481 -30.83 -23.72 -40.84
CA SER A 481 -30.77 -22.62 -41.82
C SER A 481 -29.51 -21.74 -41.78
N CYS A 482 -28.48 -22.12 -41.02
CA CYS A 482 -27.20 -21.41 -41.04
C CYS A 482 -26.11 -22.34 -41.58
N GLN A 483 -26.24 -22.67 -42.86
CA GLN A 483 -25.06 -22.86 -43.70
C GLN A 483 -24.61 -21.46 -44.09
N TRP A 484 -23.54 -20.98 -43.46
CA TRP A 484 -22.68 -19.98 -44.10
C TRP A 484 -21.98 -20.75 -45.23
N GLU A 485 -22.70 -21.03 -46.32
CA GLU A 485 -22.03 -21.56 -47.49
C GLU A 485 -21.14 -20.45 -48.04
N GLU A 486 -19.86 -20.74 -47.96
CA GLU A 486 -18.70 -20.18 -48.63
C GLU A 486 -18.92 -20.14 -50.17
N ASN A 487 -19.90 -19.35 -50.63
CA ASN A 487 -20.14 -19.07 -52.04
C ASN A 487 -19.84 -17.59 -52.33
N GLU A 488 -18.55 -17.25 -52.19
CA GLU A 488 -17.94 -16.06 -52.76
C GLU A 488 -17.54 -16.33 -54.22
N HIS A 489 -18.53 -16.63 -55.08
CA HIS A 489 -18.34 -16.73 -56.53
C HIS A 489 -19.57 -16.16 -57.25
N LEU A 490 -19.53 -14.85 -57.51
CA LEU A 490 -20.04 -14.14 -58.71
C LEU A 490 -20.41 -12.70 -58.36
N SER A 491 -19.42 -11.81 -58.37
CA SER A 491 -19.61 -10.40 -58.72
C SER A 491 -18.30 -9.86 -59.29
N LYS A 492 -18.00 -10.25 -60.54
CA LYS A 492 -17.10 -9.48 -61.39
C LYS A 492 -17.79 -8.16 -61.73
N PRO A 493 -17.10 -7.01 -61.69
CA PRO A 493 -17.63 -5.79 -62.28
C PRO A 493 -17.54 -5.91 -63.81
N GLN A 494 -18.67 -5.71 -64.50
CA GLN A 494 -18.63 -5.38 -65.93
C GLN A 494 -18.30 -3.89 -66.08
N LYS A 495 -17.50 -3.63 -67.12
CA LYS A 495 -17.12 -2.30 -67.64
C LYS A 495 -18.31 -1.48 -68.06
#